data_AF-A0A849SDR8-F1
#
_entry.id   AF-A0A849SDR8-F1
#
_cell.length_a   1.000
_cell.length_b   1.000
_cell.length_c   1.000
_cell.angle_alpha   90.00
_cell.angle_beta   90.00
_cell.angle_gamma   90.00
#
_symmetry.space_group_name_H-M   'P 1'
#
loop_
_entity.id
_entity.type
_entity.pdbx_description
1 polymer ?
#
loop_
_entity_poly.entity_id
_entity_poly.type
_entity_poly.pdbx_seq_one_letter_code
_entity_poly.pdbx_strand_id
1 'polypeptide(L)'
;MTRNCVETEDLGLLESLPVDDPRRVHVAACARCQARLETYEEFLAERPLPVGADPAAARAHLRDVIHAQLSPRAPHRERSTTSRPAWTRWLGMSQPVLATVAVLIVAALIVLGGRLPVFRSEPEVLRGVDGTSAGEVTLISARVAPNGTLTLDWRSVSGADEYRLRALDVGLVPVATLPAGSDTSASFDVTRARSDSLAGARYVVVVAFSSGREIADSRPIPLPLP
;
A
#
# COMPACT_ATOMS: atom_id res chain seq x y z
N MET A 1 31.98 2.65 -14.62
CA MET A 1 30.91 1.87 -15.27
C MET A 1 29.58 2.37 -14.73
N THR A 2 28.77 2.92 -15.61
CA THR A 2 27.52 3.61 -15.30
C THR A 2 26.58 2.67 -14.54
N ARG A 3 26.15 3.11 -13.36
CA ARG A 3 25.34 2.39 -12.37
C ARG A 3 23.87 2.28 -12.79
N ASN A 4 23.61 2.12 -14.08
CA ASN A 4 22.25 2.06 -14.57
C ASN A 4 21.76 0.63 -14.42
N CYS A 5 20.77 0.44 -13.57
CA CYS A 5 20.06 -0.82 -13.44
C CYS A 5 19.45 -1.19 -14.80
N VAL A 6 19.24 -2.48 -15.03
CA VAL A 6 18.52 -2.96 -16.22
C VAL A 6 17.06 -2.50 -16.13
N GLU A 7 16.54 -1.96 -17.23
CA GLU A 7 15.13 -1.55 -17.34
C GLU A 7 14.22 -2.78 -17.43
N THR A 8 12.96 -2.64 -17.02
CA THR A 8 12.03 -3.77 -16.90
C THR A 8 11.77 -4.44 -18.25
N GLU A 9 11.73 -3.67 -19.34
CA GLU A 9 11.48 -4.19 -20.69
C GLU A 9 12.64 -5.08 -21.19
N ASP A 10 13.86 -4.84 -20.71
CA ASP A 10 15.05 -5.58 -21.10
C ASP A 10 15.23 -6.90 -20.32
N LEU A 11 14.50 -7.11 -19.21
CA LEU A 11 14.62 -8.31 -18.39
C LEU A 11 14.28 -9.58 -19.16
N GLY A 12 13.27 -9.52 -20.04
CA GLY A 12 12.86 -10.66 -20.88
C GLY A 12 13.90 -11.06 -21.93
N LEU A 13 14.86 -10.17 -22.24
CA LEU A 13 15.95 -10.49 -23.17
C LEU A 13 17.10 -11.22 -22.48
N LEU A 14 17.22 -11.16 -21.14
CA LEU A 14 18.38 -11.67 -20.40
C LEU A 14 18.62 -13.18 -20.62
N GLU A 15 17.55 -13.96 -20.77
CA GLU A 15 17.65 -15.40 -21.02
C GLU A 15 18.30 -15.73 -22.38
N SER A 16 18.07 -14.87 -23.38
CA SER A 16 18.61 -15.04 -24.73
C SER A 16 20.06 -14.57 -24.89
N LEU A 17 20.59 -13.86 -23.88
CA LEU A 17 21.95 -13.31 -23.94
C LEU A 17 23.00 -14.35 -23.54
N PRO A 18 24.21 -14.28 -24.12
CA PRO A 18 25.35 -15.08 -23.68
C PRO A 18 25.62 -14.92 -22.18
N VAL A 19 26.11 -15.98 -21.52
CA VAL A 19 26.37 -15.99 -20.07
C VAL A 19 27.34 -14.87 -19.64
N ASP A 20 28.29 -14.51 -20.50
CA ASP A 20 29.28 -13.46 -20.25
C ASP A 20 28.81 -12.03 -20.62
N ASP A 21 27.53 -11.85 -21.02
CA ASP A 21 27.01 -10.50 -21.32
C ASP A 21 27.08 -9.61 -20.07
N PRO A 22 27.63 -8.38 -20.19
CA PRO A 22 27.81 -7.49 -19.05
C PRO A 22 26.51 -7.18 -18.29
N ARG A 23 25.35 -7.27 -18.93
CA ARG A 23 24.05 -7.10 -18.27
C ARG A 23 23.73 -8.28 -17.36
N ARG A 24 23.96 -9.53 -17.79
CA ARG A 24 23.75 -10.72 -16.94
C ARG A 24 24.69 -10.69 -15.73
N VAL A 25 25.96 -10.35 -15.95
CA VAL A 25 26.94 -10.18 -14.87
C VAL A 25 26.50 -9.08 -13.89
N HIS A 26 25.96 -7.98 -14.39
CA HIS A 26 25.43 -6.91 -13.54
C HIS A 26 24.21 -7.36 -12.72
N VAL A 27 23.23 -8.03 -13.32
CA VAL A 27 22.04 -8.52 -12.61
C VAL A 27 22.45 -9.50 -11.52
N ALA A 28 23.40 -10.39 -11.77
CA ALA A 28 23.92 -11.31 -10.76
C ALA A 28 24.62 -10.61 -9.56
N ALA A 29 25.13 -9.39 -9.73
CA ALA A 29 25.82 -8.64 -8.68
C ALA A 29 24.95 -7.56 -8.01
N CYS A 30 23.84 -7.14 -8.62
CA CYS A 30 23.02 -6.01 -8.16
C CYS A 30 21.71 -6.47 -7.52
N ALA A 31 21.58 -6.34 -6.19
CA ALA A 31 20.39 -6.75 -5.43
C ALA A 31 19.06 -6.17 -5.96
N ARG A 32 19.07 -4.91 -6.44
CA ARG A 32 17.88 -4.28 -7.02
C ARG A 32 17.44 -4.93 -8.34
N CYS A 33 18.40 -5.30 -9.19
CA CYS A 33 18.09 -5.98 -10.45
C CYS A 33 17.66 -7.43 -10.21
N GLN A 34 18.25 -8.12 -9.22
CA GLN A 34 17.83 -9.47 -8.83
C GLN A 34 16.37 -9.49 -8.38
N ALA A 35 15.98 -8.60 -7.47
CA ALA A 35 14.60 -8.51 -7.00
C ALA A 35 13.59 -8.25 -8.15
N ARG A 36 13.98 -7.41 -9.13
CA ARG A 36 13.17 -7.17 -10.33
C ARG A 36 13.07 -8.40 -11.22
N LEU A 37 14.17 -9.11 -11.44
CA LEU A 37 14.20 -10.33 -12.25
C LEU A 37 13.32 -11.41 -11.61
N GLU A 38 13.43 -11.63 -10.30
CA GLU A 38 12.60 -12.59 -9.56
C GLU A 38 11.11 -12.26 -9.68
N THR A 39 10.74 -10.98 -9.55
CA THR A 39 9.35 -10.53 -9.75
C THR A 39 8.86 -10.80 -11.18
N TYR A 40 9.73 -10.60 -12.18
CA TYR A 40 9.42 -10.88 -13.58
C TYR A 40 9.24 -12.39 -13.84
N GLU A 41 10.12 -13.22 -13.29
CA GLU A 41 10.03 -14.68 -13.35
C GLU A 41 8.76 -15.19 -12.65
N GLU A 42 8.39 -14.65 -11.48
CA GLU A 42 7.16 -14.98 -10.77
C GLU A 42 5.89 -14.59 -11.56
N PHE A 43 5.98 -13.52 -12.35
CA PHE A 43 4.90 -13.10 -13.24
C PHE A 43 4.77 -14.04 -14.46
N LEU A 44 5.90 -14.48 -15.03
CA LEU A 44 5.91 -15.44 -16.14
C LEU A 44 5.60 -16.87 -15.71
N ALA A 45 5.88 -17.23 -14.46
CA ALA A 45 5.59 -18.54 -13.93
C ALA A 45 4.10 -18.86 -14.11
N GLU A 46 3.82 -19.88 -14.93
CA GLU A 46 2.46 -20.37 -15.14
C GLU A 46 1.90 -20.86 -13.80
N ARG A 47 1.10 -20.02 -13.15
CA ARG A 47 0.37 -20.45 -11.97
C ARG A 47 -0.74 -21.38 -12.44
N PRO A 48 -0.89 -22.57 -11.82
CA PRO A 48 -2.00 -23.44 -12.13
C PRO A 48 -3.30 -22.67 -11.91
N LEU A 49 -4.16 -22.67 -12.93
CA LEU A 49 -5.45 -22.03 -12.83
C LEU A 49 -6.25 -22.69 -11.70
N PRO A 50 -6.96 -21.91 -10.86
CA PRO A 50 -7.79 -22.48 -9.80
C PRO A 50 -8.86 -23.40 -10.40
N VAL A 51 -9.25 -24.43 -9.64
CA VAL A 51 -10.25 -25.41 -10.09
C VAL A 51 -11.53 -24.69 -10.49
N GLY A 52 -11.96 -24.90 -11.74
CA GLY A 52 -13.15 -24.25 -12.31
C GLY A 52 -12.91 -22.93 -13.04
N ALA A 53 -11.67 -22.42 -13.08
CA ALA A 53 -11.34 -21.30 -13.94
C ALA A 53 -11.38 -21.71 -15.43
N ASP A 54 -12.23 -21.04 -16.20
CA ASP A 54 -12.33 -21.20 -17.65
C ASP A 54 -11.70 -19.99 -18.37
N PRO A 55 -10.45 -20.12 -18.86
CA PRO A 55 -9.78 -19.03 -19.56
C PRO A 55 -10.47 -18.67 -20.88
N ALA A 56 -11.23 -19.59 -21.50
CA ALA A 56 -11.98 -19.30 -22.71
C ALA A 56 -13.20 -18.41 -22.40
N ALA A 57 -13.94 -18.71 -21.31
CA ALA A 57 -15.04 -17.88 -20.84
C ALA A 57 -14.56 -16.47 -20.45
N ALA A 58 -13.44 -16.36 -19.73
CA ALA A 58 -12.86 -15.06 -19.37
C ALA A 58 -12.48 -14.23 -20.59
N ARG A 59 -11.87 -14.85 -21.62
CA ARG A 59 -11.53 -14.19 -22.89
C ARG A 59 -12.77 -13.74 -23.67
N ALA A 60 -13.83 -14.55 -23.68
CA ALA A 60 -15.11 -14.18 -24.30
C ALA A 60 -15.71 -12.95 -23.61
N HIS A 61 -15.78 -12.98 -22.27
CA HIS A 61 -16.29 -11.86 -21.49
C HIS A 61 -15.50 -10.56 -21.71
N LEU A 62 -14.15 -10.64 -21.70
CA LEU A 62 -13.32 -9.46 -21.95
C LEU A 62 -13.55 -8.88 -23.34
N ARG A 63 -13.70 -9.75 -24.36
CA ARG A 63 -14.00 -9.34 -25.73
C ARG A 63 -15.35 -8.61 -25.80
N ASP A 64 -16.37 -9.11 -25.11
CA ASP A 64 -17.69 -8.49 -25.07
C ASP A 64 -17.64 -7.10 -24.40
N VAL A 65 -16.90 -6.98 -23.29
CA VAL A 65 -16.69 -5.69 -22.61
C VAL A 65 -15.97 -4.69 -23.52
N ILE A 66 -14.91 -5.13 -24.21
CA ILE A 66 -14.17 -4.29 -25.16
C ILE A 66 -15.10 -3.83 -26.29
N HIS A 67 -15.87 -4.75 -26.89
CA HIS A 67 -16.82 -4.38 -27.94
C HIS A 67 -17.92 -3.45 -27.46
N ALA A 68 -18.41 -3.61 -26.24
CA ALA A 68 -19.41 -2.71 -25.67
C ALA A 68 -18.86 -1.29 -25.47
N GLN A 69 -17.58 -1.15 -25.09
CA GLN A 69 -16.92 0.16 -24.91
C GLN A 69 -16.49 0.80 -26.23
N LEU A 70 -16.06 0.00 -27.21
CA LEU A 70 -15.65 0.47 -28.53
C LEU A 70 -16.83 0.72 -29.48
N SER A 71 -17.99 0.13 -29.22
CA SER A 71 -19.20 0.46 -29.96
C SER A 71 -19.45 1.96 -29.81
N PRO A 72 -19.50 2.73 -30.92
CA PRO A 72 -19.62 4.17 -30.86
C PRO A 72 -20.83 4.50 -30.01
N ARG A 73 -20.54 5.04 -28.81
CA ARG A 73 -21.54 5.44 -27.83
C ARG A 73 -22.53 6.29 -28.60
N ALA A 74 -23.76 5.78 -28.79
CA ALA A 74 -24.81 6.44 -29.55
C ALA A 74 -24.76 7.92 -29.19
N PRO A 75 -24.73 8.83 -30.19
CA PRO A 75 -24.34 10.22 -30.00
C PRO A 75 -25.00 10.70 -28.73
N HIS A 76 -24.17 10.99 -27.72
CA HIS A 76 -24.64 11.45 -26.43
C HIS A 76 -25.62 12.56 -26.77
N ARG A 77 -26.92 12.29 -26.61
CA ARG A 77 -27.98 13.24 -26.90
C ARG A 77 -27.58 14.45 -26.09
N GLU A 78 -27.03 15.46 -26.75
CA GLU A 78 -26.51 16.65 -26.12
C GLU A 78 -27.62 17.05 -25.17
N ARG A 79 -27.34 16.93 -23.87
CA ARG A 79 -28.22 17.52 -22.87
C ARG A 79 -28.08 18.98 -23.17
N SER A 80 -29.00 19.44 -24.03
CA SER A 80 -29.27 20.82 -24.35
C SER A 80 -29.09 21.56 -23.05
N THR A 81 -28.01 22.34 -23.02
CA THR A 81 -27.55 23.11 -21.88
C THR A 81 -28.76 23.67 -21.19
N THR A 82 -29.04 23.14 -20.00
CA THR A 82 -30.15 23.54 -19.15
C THR A 82 -30.19 25.06 -19.10
N SER A 83 -31.30 25.61 -19.55
CA SER A 83 -31.61 27.03 -19.47
C SER A 83 -31.22 27.54 -18.09
N ARG A 84 -30.39 28.59 -18.06
CA ARG A 84 -30.07 29.30 -16.82
C ARG A 84 -31.39 29.61 -16.09
N PRO A 85 -31.55 29.18 -14.83
CA PRO A 85 -32.80 29.39 -14.10
C PRO A 85 -33.06 30.90 -13.97
N ALA A 86 -34.25 31.32 -14.38
CA ALA A 86 -34.71 32.70 -14.44
C ALA A 86 -34.76 33.43 -13.07
N TRP A 87 -34.39 32.77 -11.98
CA TRP A 87 -34.43 33.32 -10.63
C TRP A 87 -33.38 34.41 -10.36
N THR A 88 -32.33 34.51 -11.18
CA THR A 88 -31.27 35.53 -11.01
C THR A 88 -31.72 36.94 -11.36
N ARG A 89 -32.93 37.15 -11.91
CA ARG A 89 -33.52 38.48 -12.11
C ARG A 89 -34.22 39.05 -10.87
N TRP A 90 -34.46 38.27 -9.82
CA TRP A 90 -35.22 38.76 -8.65
C TRP A 90 -34.34 39.33 -7.53
N LEU A 91 -33.03 39.10 -7.55
CA LEU A 91 -32.08 39.72 -6.63
C LEU A 91 -31.53 41.02 -7.23
N GLY A 92 -32.43 41.99 -7.44
CA GLY A 92 -32.09 43.41 -7.62
C GLY A 92 -31.60 44.07 -6.33
N MET A 93 -30.87 43.33 -5.49
CA MET A 93 -30.16 43.89 -4.34
C MET A 93 -28.82 44.43 -4.84
N SER A 94 -28.55 45.69 -4.51
CA SER A 94 -27.30 46.35 -4.82
C SER A 94 -26.11 45.50 -4.34
N GLN A 95 -25.12 45.29 -5.22
CA GLN A 95 -23.91 44.51 -4.95
C GLN A 95 -23.25 44.73 -3.58
N PRO A 96 -23.26 45.93 -2.94
CA PRO A 96 -22.71 46.08 -1.59
C PRO A 96 -23.38 45.22 -0.52
N VAL A 97 -24.68 44.91 -0.62
CA VAL A 97 -25.39 44.13 0.41
C VAL A 97 -25.03 42.64 0.34
N LEU A 98 -24.76 42.12 -0.86
CA LEU A 98 -24.29 40.74 -1.01
C LEU A 98 -22.88 40.55 -0.47
N ALA A 99 -22.01 41.55 -0.62
CA ALA A 99 -20.66 41.51 -0.09
C ALA A 99 -20.64 41.47 1.45
N THR A 100 -21.49 42.26 2.13
CA THR A 100 -21.57 42.26 3.59
C THR A 100 -22.17 40.97 4.15
N VAL A 101 -23.19 40.42 3.50
CA VAL A 101 -23.77 39.12 3.89
C VAL A 101 -22.74 37.99 3.73
N ALA A 102 -21.96 37.97 2.65
CA ALA A 102 -20.91 36.97 2.44
C ALA A 102 -19.83 37.04 3.54
N VAL A 103 -19.37 38.25 3.91
CA VAL A 103 -18.39 38.43 4.98
C VAL A 103 -18.93 37.98 6.33
N LEU A 104 -20.21 38.28 6.65
CA LEU A 104 -20.85 37.82 7.88
C LEU A 104 -20.98 36.30 7.93
N ILE A 105 -21.31 35.64 6.82
CA ILE A 105 -21.39 34.18 6.73
C ILE A 105 -20.00 33.55 6.95
N VAL A 106 -18.95 34.09 6.33
CA VAL A 106 -17.58 33.58 6.52
C VAL A 106 -17.12 33.79 7.96
N ALA A 107 -17.36 34.97 8.56
CA ALA A 107 -17.03 35.22 9.96
C ALA A 107 -17.80 34.30 10.92
N ALA A 108 -19.09 34.08 10.68
CA ALA A 108 -19.90 33.14 11.45
C ALA A 108 -19.37 31.70 11.31
N LEU A 109 -19.00 31.27 10.10
CA LEU A 109 -18.40 29.95 9.85
C LEU A 109 -17.04 29.78 10.53
N ILE A 110 -16.23 30.82 10.67
CA ILE A 110 -14.95 30.76 11.40
C ILE A 110 -15.20 30.63 12.91
N VAL A 111 -16.11 31.43 13.46
CA VAL A 111 -16.43 31.42 14.90
C VAL A 111 -17.15 30.13 15.32
N LEU A 112 -18.08 29.62 14.50
CA LEU A 112 -18.71 28.30 14.74
C LEU A 112 -17.81 27.13 14.35
N GLY A 113 -16.95 27.30 13.35
CA GLY A 113 -16.08 26.26 12.80
C GLY A 113 -15.01 25.79 13.77
N GLY A 114 -14.60 26.61 14.73
CA GLY A 114 -13.75 26.19 15.86
C GLY A 114 -14.41 25.18 16.81
N ARG A 115 -15.72 24.95 16.68
CA ARG A 115 -16.48 23.90 17.41
C ARG A 115 -17.04 22.81 16.51
N LEU A 116 -16.82 22.88 15.20
CA LEU A 116 -17.16 21.77 14.33
C LEU A 116 -16.13 20.65 14.57
N PRO A 117 -16.57 19.38 14.69
CA PRO A 117 -15.63 18.27 14.74
C PRO A 117 -14.73 18.39 13.51
N VAL A 118 -13.43 18.49 13.73
CA VAL A 118 -12.43 18.33 12.67
C VAL A 118 -12.88 17.14 11.86
N PHE A 119 -13.23 17.36 10.58
CA PHE A 119 -13.49 16.27 9.65
C PHE A 119 -12.20 15.45 9.63
N ARG A 120 -12.16 14.41 10.47
CA ARG A 120 -11.23 13.31 10.30
C ARG A 120 -11.56 12.82 8.90
N SER A 121 -10.65 13.08 7.97
CA SER A 121 -10.63 12.39 6.69
C SER A 121 -10.80 10.92 7.02
N GLU A 122 -11.98 10.36 6.73
CA GLU A 122 -12.19 8.94 6.87
C GLU A 122 -11.09 8.28 6.03
N PRO A 123 -10.32 7.33 6.61
CA PRO A 123 -9.27 6.68 5.87
C PRO A 123 -9.90 6.10 4.60
N GLU A 124 -9.27 6.37 3.47
CA GLU A 124 -9.68 5.89 2.16
C GLU A 124 -9.72 4.36 2.20
N VAL A 125 -10.90 3.81 2.46
CA VAL A 125 -11.12 2.36 2.50
C VAL A 125 -11.05 1.86 1.07
N LEU A 126 -9.88 1.37 0.66
CA LEU A 126 -9.71 0.61 -0.56
C LEU A 126 -10.60 -0.64 -0.47
N ARG A 127 -11.71 -0.65 -1.22
CA ARG A 127 -12.57 -1.84 -1.38
C ARG A 127 -11.76 -2.95 -2.04
N GLY A 128 -11.51 -4.06 -1.33
CA GLY A 128 -10.98 -5.29 -1.93
C GLY A 128 -9.91 -6.01 -1.10
N VAL A 129 -9.35 -5.37 -0.08
CA VAL A 129 -8.63 -6.06 1.00
C VAL A 129 -9.63 -6.25 2.12
N ASP A 130 -9.76 -7.44 2.67
CA ASP A 130 -10.65 -7.74 3.80
C ASP A 130 -10.29 -6.90 5.03
N GLY A 131 -10.78 -5.65 5.05
CA GLY A 131 -11.43 -4.95 6.15
C GLY A 131 -10.78 -4.92 7.53
N THR A 132 -9.46 -5.09 7.69
CA THR A 132 -8.90 -5.14 9.06
C THR A 132 -7.61 -4.39 9.36
N SER A 133 -6.92 -3.75 8.41
CA SER A 133 -5.80 -2.84 8.76
C SER A 133 -6.27 -1.39 8.69
N ALA A 134 -6.93 -0.92 9.76
CA ALA A 134 -7.42 0.45 9.87
C ALA A 134 -6.39 1.44 10.44
N GLY A 135 -5.19 0.97 10.81
CA GLY A 135 -4.09 1.82 11.26
C GLY A 135 -2.74 1.36 10.71
N GLU A 136 -1.81 2.30 10.59
CA GLU A 136 -0.39 2.02 10.32
C GLU A 136 0.36 2.07 11.66
N VAL A 137 1.05 0.98 12.02
CA VAL A 137 1.97 0.98 13.17
C VAL A 137 3.22 1.76 12.77
N THR A 138 3.45 2.90 13.42
CA THR A 138 4.64 3.71 13.17
C THR A 138 5.80 3.22 14.03
N LEU A 139 6.84 2.67 13.41
CA LEU A 139 8.09 2.39 14.11
C LEU A 139 8.85 3.69 14.41
N ILE A 140 9.37 3.76 15.63
CA ILE A 140 10.21 4.84 16.14
C ILE A 140 11.67 4.51 15.89
N SER A 141 12.08 3.28 16.21
CA SER A 141 13.44 2.80 15.98
C SER A 141 13.53 1.30 15.77
N ALA A 142 14.51 0.91 14.98
CA ALA A 142 15.02 -0.46 14.89
C ALA A 142 16.54 -0.39 15.04
N ARG A 143 17.08 -0.95 16.11
CA ARG A 143 18.51 -0.87 16.44
C ARG A 143 19.06 -2.25 16.76
N VAL A 144 20.23 -2.56 16.20
CA VAL A 144 20.98 -3.76 16.56
C VAL A 144 22.10 -3.37 17.49
N ALA A 145 22.11 -3.95 18.68
CA ALA A 145 23.23 -3.82 19.60
C ALA A 145 24.39 -4.73 19.16
N PRO A 146 25.64 -4.42 19.55
CA PRO A 146 26.83 -5.21 19.17
C PRO A 146 26.77 -6.69 19.57
N ASN A 147 25.94 -7.04 20.56
CA ASN A 147 25.69 -8.40 21.01
C ASN A 147 24.66 -9.16 20.15
N GLY A 148 24.21 -8.61 19.03
CA GLY A 148 23.21 -9.22 18.14
C GLY A 148 21.76 -9.08 18.61
N THR A 149 21.49 -8.30 19.66
CA THR A 149 20.12 -8.01 20.10
C THR A 149 19.51 -6.94 19.19
N LEU A 150 18.38 -7.25 18.55
CA LEU A 150 17.57 -6.28 17.83
C LEU A 150 16.48 -5.74 18.76
N THR A 151 16.49 -4.43 18.96
CA THR A 151 15.44 -3.70 19.67
C THR A 151 14.59 -2.94 18.66
N LEU A 152 13.27 -3.14 18.75
CA LEU A 152 12.26 -2.45 17.96
C LEU A 152 11.41 -1.61 18.92
N ASP A 153 11.18 -0.35 18.58
CA ASP A 153 10.30 0.55 19.31
C ASP A 153 9.25 1.10 18.35
N TRP A 154 7.99 1.18 18.78
CA TRP A 154 6.90 1.69 17.97
C TRP A 154 5.96 2.58 18.79
N ARG A 155 5.12 3.35 18.09
CA ARG A 155 4.04 4.11 18.74
C ARG A 155 2.88 3.20 19.08
N SER A 156 2.25 3.44 20.22
CA SER A 156 1.01 2.76 20.58
C SER A 156 -0.10 3.06 19.56
N VAL A 157 -0.86 2.03 19.22
CA VAL A 157 -2.05 2.09 18.38
C VAL A 157 -3.27 2.16 19.28
N SER A 158 -4.17 3.11 19.02
CA SER A 158 -5.40 3.24 19.79
C SER A 158 -6.29 2.00 19.61
N GLY A 159 -6.72 1.41 20.72
CA GLY A 159 -7.55 0.20 20.73
C GLY A 159 -6.77 -1.12 20.64
N ALA A 160 -5.44 -1.08 20.52
CA ALA A 160 -4.62 -2.29 20.58
C ALA A 160 -4.48 -2.79 22.03
N ASP A 161 -4.69 -4.08 22.25
CA ASP A 161 -4.44 -4.78 23.51
C ASP A 161 -3.20 -5.69 23.45
N GLU A 162 -2.75 -6.06 22.25
CA GLU A 162 -1.59 -6.92 22.04
C GLU A 162 -0.81 -6.50 20.77
N TYR A 163 0.50 -6.71 20.79
CA TYR A 163 1.40 -6.60 19.65
C TYR A 163 2.10 -7.93 19.40
N ARG A 164 2.32 -8.24 18.13
CA ARG A 164 3.13 -9.37 17.68
C ARG A 164 4.09 -8.91 16.59
N LEU A 165 5.25 -9.53 16.53
CA LEU A 165 6.22 -9.33 15.47
C LEU A 165 6.08 -10.47 14.46
N ARG A 166 5.78 -10.17 13.21
CA ARG A 166 5.85 -11.13 12.11
C ARG A 166 7.20 -11.03 11.44
N ALA A 167 7.93 -12.13 11.38
CA ALA A 167 9.12 -12.24 10.57
C ALA A 167 8.73 -12.76 9.18
N LEU A 168 9.21 -12.10 8.13
CA LEU A 168 8.87 -12.38 6.74
C LEU A 168 10.12 -12.77 5.96
N ASP A 169 10.00 -13.63 4.96
CA ASP A 169 11.08 -13.96 4.01
C ASP A 169 11.25 -12.90 2.90
N VAL A 170 12.03 -13.22 1.85
CA VAL A 170 12.26 -12.32 0.69
C VAL A 170 10.97 -12.01 -0.09
N GLY A 171 10.01 -12.94 -0.11
CA GLY A 171 8.72 -12.79 -0.77
C GLY A 171 7.65 -12.16 0.12
N LEU A 172 8.04 -11.64 1.29
CA LEU A 172 7.14 -11.08 2.32
C LEU A 172 6.15 -12.13 2.88
N VAL A 173 6.48 -13.42 2.78
CA VAL A 173 5.68 -14.50 3.37
C VAL A 173 6.07 -14.67 4.83
N PRO A 174 5.09 -14.74 5.77
CA PRO A 174 5.39 -14.91 7.19
C PRO A 174 6.01 -16.28 7.47
N VAL A 175 7.24 -16.27 7.98
CA VAL A 175 7.97 -17.47 8.42
C VAL A 175 7.87 -17.69 9.93
N ALA A 176 7.64 -16.63 10.70
CA ALA A 176 7.55 -16.70 12.15
C ALA A 176 6.65 -15.61 12.73
N THR A 177 6.11 -15.87 13.92
CA THR A 177 5.44 -14.87 14.74
C THR A 177 6.01 -14.91 16.15
N LEU A 178 6.46 -13.77 16.66
CA LEU A 178 7.00 -13.60 18.01
C LEU A 178 6.02 -12.74 18.83
N PRO A 179 5.66 -13.15 20.05
CA PRO A 179 4.83 -12.32 20.92
C PRO A 179 5.62 -11.11 21.42
N ALA A 180 5.01 -9.92 21.37
CA ALA A 180 5.53 -8.72 22.02
C ALA A 180 4.68 -8.27 23.22
N GLY A 181 3.49 -8.87 23.41
CA GLY A 181 2.59 -8.52 24.51
C GLY A 181 1.98 -7.14 24.32
N SER A 182 1.72 -6.41 25.40
CA SER A 182 1.14 -5.06 25.35
C SER A 182 2.19 -3.94 25.25
N ASP A 183 3.48 -4.28 25.34
CA ASP A 183 4.57 -3.31 25.36
C ASP A 183 4.78 -2.72 23.96
N THR A 184 5.24 -1.47 23.91
CA THR A 184 5.56 -0.77 22.66
C THR A 184 7.04 -0.85 22.28
N SER A 185 7.74 -1.82 22.87
CA SER A 185 9.14 -2.12 22.62
C SER A 185 9.36 -3.62 22.78
N ALA A 186 10.11 -4.23 21.86
CA ALA A 186 10.51 -5.62 21.96
C ALA A 186 11.98 -5.76 21.61
N SER A 187 12.66 -6.66 22.33
CA SER A 187 14.07 -6.98 22.09
C SER A 187 14.25 -8.48 21.95
N PHE A 188 14.99 -8.91 20.93
CA PHE A 188 15.28 -10.32 20.69
C PHE A 188 16.71 -10.53 20.20
N ASP A 189 17.32 -11.62 20.64
CA ASP A 189 18.67 -12.04 20.24
C ASP A 189 18.59 -12.71 18.85
N VAL A 190 19.00 -11.96 17.82
CA VAL A 190 18.95 -12.40 16.42
C VAL A 190 19.92 -13.55 16.15
N THR A 191 21.03 -13.59 16.90
CA THR A 191 22.05 -14.63 16.81
C THR A 191 21.53 -15.98 17.28
N ARG A 192 20.78 -16.02 18.40
CA ARG A 192 20.11 -17.24 18.87
C ARG A 192 18.88 -17.60 18.06
N ALA A 193 18.11 -16.60 17.65
CA ALA A 193 16.86 -16.82 16.92
C ALA A 193 17.05 -17.43 15.52
N ARG A 194 18.27 -17.42 14.98
CA ARG A 194 18.65 -18.13 13.75
C ARG A 194 18.50 -19.65 13.87
N SER A 195 18.46 -20.22 15.09
CA SER A 195 18.52 -21.68 15.25
C SER A 195 17.23 -22.41 14.87
N ASP A 196 16.04 -21.83 15.08
CA ASP A 196 14.79 -22.59 14.85
C ASP A 196 13.61 -21.77 14.31
N SER A 197 13.41 -20.52 14.74
CA SER A 197 12.18 -19.78 14.42
C SER A 197 12.34 -18.68 13.37
N LEU A 198 13.54 -18.08 13.19
CA LEU A 198 13.76 -16.99 12.24
C LEU A 198 14.58 -17.41 11.00
N ALA A 199 14.74 -18.71 10.76
CA ALA A 199 15.43 -19.21 9.59
C ALA A 199 14.72 -18.72 8.31
N GLY A 200 15.46 -18.01 7.44
CA GLY A 200 14.94 -17.45 6.19
C GLY A 200 14.27 -16.08 6.33
N ALA A 201 14.05 -15.56 7.53
CA ALA A 201 13.49 -14.22 7.72
C ALA A 201 14.44 -13.15 7.17
N ARG A 202 13.90 -12.17 6.46
CA ARG A 202 14.60 -10.99 5.91
C ARG A 202 13.96 -9.68 6.32
N TYR A 203 12.69 -9.70 6.69
CA TYR A 203 11.98 -8.52 7.17
C TYR A 203 11.24 -8.81 8.46
N VAL A 204 10.91 -7.74 9.19
CA VAL A 204 10.04 -7.79 10.36
C VAL A 204 8.95 -6.75 10.23
N VAL A 205 7.74 -7.12 10.66
CA VAL A 205 6.56 -6.26 10.75
C VAL A 205 6.03 -6.31 12.17
N VAL A 206 5.67 -5.16 12.72
CA VAL A 206 4.94 -5.05 13.98
C VAL A 206 3.44 -5.02 13.66
N VAL A 207 2.68 -5.88 14.32
CA VAL A 207 1.24 -6.00 14.12
C VAL A 207 0.53 -5.74 15.44
N ALA A 208 -0.45 -4.84 15.41
CA ALA A 208 -1.31 -4.55 16.54
C ALA A 208 -2.61 -5.35 16.44
N PHE A 209 -3.00 -5.95 17.55
CA PHE A 209 -4.22 -6.73 17.73
C PHE A 209 -5.14 -6.02 18.73
N SER A 210 -6.45 -6.23 18.55
CA SER A 210 -7.51 -5.85 19.47
C SER A 210 -8.46 -7.03 19.61
N SER A 211 -8.54 -7.61 20.81
CA SER A 211 -9.36 -8.80 21.08
C SER A 211 -9.09 -9.95 20.09
N GLY A 212 -7.81 -10.16 19.78
CA GLY A 212 -7.35 -11.21 18.87
C GLY A 212 -7.52 -10.92 17.37
N ARG A 213 -8.08 -9.77 17.00
CA ARG A 213 -8.20 -9.32 15.60
C ARG A 213 -7.10 -8.33 15.26
N GLU A 214 -6.42 -8.54 14.14
CA GLU A 214 -5.47 -7.56 13.60
C GLU A 214 -6.19 -6.25 13.28
N ILE A 215 -5.64 -5.13 13.74
CA ILE A 215 -6.23 -3.79 13.51
C ILE A 215 -5.27 -2.84 12.79
N ALA A 216 -3.97 -3.13 12.82
CA ALA A 216 -2.92 -2.33 12.21
C ALA A 216 -1.64 -3.15 12.04
N ASP A 217 -0.85 -2.81 11.02
CA ASP A 217 0.48 -3.34 10.79
C ASP A 217 1.47 -2.22 10.44
N SER A 218 2.76 -2.49 10.63
CA SER A 218 3.82 -1.60 10.18
C SER A 218 4.25 -1.92 8.76
N ARG A 219 4.98 -1.00 8.14
CA ARG A 219 5.78 -1.35 6.97
C ARG A 219 6.83 -2.41 7.31
N PRO A 220 7.15 -3.33 6.38
CA PRO A 220 8.27 -4.25 6.55
C PRO A 220 9.59 -3.49 6.72
N ILE A 221 10.34 -3.81 7.77
CA ILE A 221 11.68 -3.29 8.00
C ILE A 221 12.67 -4.43 7.73
N PRO A 222 13.75 -4.20 6.96
CA PRO A 222 14.77 -5.20 6.75
C PRO A 222 15.36 -5.61 8.10
N LEU A 223 15.44 -6.92 8.33
CA LEU A 223 16.17 -7.50 9.44
C LEU A 223 17.66 -7.40 9.11
N PRO A 224 18.45 -6.60 9.85
CA PRO A 224 19.90 -6.54 9.70
C PRO A 224 20.52 -7.85 10.19
N LEU A 225 20.52 -8.85 9.31
CA LEU A 225 21.20 -10.13 9.52
C LEU A 225 22.64 -10.02 8.99
N PRO A 226 23.64 -10.44 9.76
CA PRO A 226 25.01 -10.60 9.27
C PRO A 226 25.14 -11.76 8.27
#